data_AF-A0A0A8Z972-F1
#
_entry.id   AF-A0A0A8Z972-F1
#
_cell.length_a   1.000
_cell.length_b   1.000
_cell.length_c   1.000
_cell.angle_alpha   90.00
_cell.angle_beta   90.00
_cell.angle_gamma   90.00
#
_symmetry.space_group_name_H-M   'P 1'
#
loop_
_entity.id
_entity.type
_entity.pdbx_description
1 polymer ?
#
loop_
_entity_poly.entity_id
_entity_poly.type
_entity_poly.pdbx_seq_one_letter_code
_entity_poly.pdbx_strand_id
1 'polypeptide(L)'
;MKLRNTAITRANSACLPMGDRVGAKCDSVSEGEERKGGHDIPKVSMVPLVFLIFYEVSGGPFGIEDSVKAAGPLLAIVGFLLFALIWSIPEALITAEMGTMFPENGGYVVWVSSALGPFWGFQQGWAKWLSGVIDNALYPVLFLDYVKSSVPALGGGLPRTLAVLILTVALTYMNYRGLTIVGWVAVFLGVFSLLPFFCDGIDCYSSD
;
A
#
# COMPACT_ATOMS: atom_id res chain seq x y z
N MET A 1 18.15 17.44 63.65
CA MET A 1 19.00 18.38 62.88
C MET A 1 19.28 17.72 61.52
N LYS A 2 18.33 17.57 60.59
CA LYS A 2 17.78 18.53 59.61
C LYS A 2 18.82 19.52 59.06
N LEU A 3 18.96 19.52 57.72
CA LEU A 3 19.72 20.42 56.84
C LEU A 3 21.15 19.99 56.46
N ARG A 4 21.29 19.20 55.39
CA ARG A 4 22.44 19.27 54.46
C ARG A 4 22.18 18.63 53.09
N ASN A 5 20.92 18.67 52.61
CA ASN A 5 20.49 17.98 51.39
C ASN A 5 20.07 18.92 50.22
N THR A 6 20.57 20.16 50.15
CA THR A 6 20.00 21.15 49.20
C THR A 6 21.00 21.99 48.40
N ALA A 7 22.29 21.65 48.36
CA ALA A 7 23.29 22.50 47.69
C ALA A 7 24.06 21.86 46.53
N ILE A 8 23.95 20.54 46.29
CA ILE A 8 24.76 19.85 45.25
C ILE A 8 23.96 19.63 43.95
N THR A 9 22.64 19.84 43.95
CA THR A 9 21.77 19.56 42.79
C THR A 9 21.64 20.73 41.80
N ARG A 10 22.44 21.80 41.90
CA ARG A 10 22.24 23.03 41.09
C ARG A 10 23.38 23.46 40.17
N ALA A 11 24.49 22.71 40.08
CA ALA A 11 25.68 23.18 39.36
C ALA A 11 25.99 22.52 38.00
N ASN A 12 25.31 21.45 37.59
CA ASN A 12 25.59 20.78 36.30
C ASN A 12 24.51 20.99 35.23
N SER A 13 23.72 22.07 35.35
CA SER A 13 22.64 22.43 34.41
C SER A 13 23.12 23.19 33.16
N ALA A 14 24.35 22.99 32.69
CA ALA A 14 24.83 23.62 31.46
C ALA A 14 25.58 22.59 30.61
N CYS A 15 25.09 22.37 29.39
CA CYS A 15 25.59 21.46 28.36
C CYS A 15 25.04 20.01 28.41
N LEU A 16 23.73 19.85 28.14
CA LEU A 16 23.16 18.59 27.63
C LEU A 16 22.55 18.83 26.24
N PRO A 17 22.77 17.92 25.28
CA PRO A 17 22.18 18.02 23.94
C PRO A 17 20.65 17.94 23.99
N MET A 18 20.02 18.74 23.14
CA MET A 18 18.57 18.93 23.06
C MET A 18 17.92 17.72 22.38
N GLY A 19 17.00 17.04 23.07
CA GLY A 19 16.17 16.00 22.45
C GLY A 19 15.36 15.16 23.42
N ASP A 20 15.72 15.13 24.71
CA ASP A 20 15.01 14.34 25.71
C ASP A 20 13.86 15.13 26.36
N ARG A 21 12.75 15.27 25.61
CA ARG A 21 11.46 15.77 26.10
C ARG A 21 10.28 15.09 25.40
N VAL A 22 10.19 13.77 25.47
CA VAL A 22 8.89 13.08 25.34
C VAL A 22 8.79 12.02 26.43
N GLY A 23 8.63 12.50 27.67
CA GLY A 23 8.05 11.73 28.75
C GLY A 23 6.54 11.61 28.52
N ALA A 24 6.14 10.79 27.56
CA ALA A 24 4.80 10.25 27.43
C ALA A 24 4.89 8.73 27.63
N LYS A 25 5.02 8.34 28.89
CA LYS A 25 4.57 7.07 29.47
C LYS A 25 4.27 5.95 28.46
N CYS A 26 5.32 5.26 28.01
CA CYS A 26 5.19 3.84 27.69
C CYS A 26 5.12 3.13 29.03
N ASP A 27 3.90 2.90 29.51
CA ASP A 27 3.69 2.01 30.65
C ASP A 27 4.34 0.68 30.30
N SER A 28 5.29 0.29 31.14
CA SER A 28 5.94 -1.01 31.18
C SER A 28 4.85 -2.08 31.27
N VAL A 29 4.47 -2.63 30.12
CA VAL A 29 3.77 -3.91 30.07
C VAL A 29 4.78 -4.93 30.56
N SER A 30 4.55 -5.37 31.79
CA SER A 30 5.21 -6.49 32.46
C SER A 30 5.61 -7.57 31.45
N GLU A 31 6.91 -7.84 31.36
CA GLU A 31 7.47 -9.05 30.75
C GLU A 31 6.92 -10.27 31.50
N GLY A 32 5.70 -10.65 31.16
CA GLY A 32 5.09 -11.92 31.52
C GLY A 32 5.63 -12.96 30.56
N GLU A 33 6.50 -13.82 31.09
CA GLU A 33 6.79 -15.19 30.64
C GLU A 33 6.48 -15.49 29.17
N GLU A 34 7.55 -15.51 28.37
CA GLU A 34 7.58 -15.96 26.99
C GLU A 34 7.08 -17.43 26.90
N ARG A 35 5.76 -17.59 26.75
CA ARG A 35 5.18 -18.87 26.33
C ARG A 35 5.56 -19.10 24.87
N LYS A 36 6.59 -19.94 24.68
CA LYS A 36 6.87 -20.64 23.42
C LYS A 36 5.60 -21.35 22.93
N GLY A 37 4.90 -20.70 22.01
CA GLY A 37 3.63 -21.19 21.47
C GLY A 37 2.97 -20.17 20.56
N GLY A 38 3.74 -19.41 19.79
CA GLY A 38 3.19 -18.55 18.75
C GLY A 38 3.06 -19.35 17.47
N HIS A 39 1.84 -19.50 16.94
CA HIS A 39 1.67 -19.83 15.52
C HIS A 39 2.53 -18.83 14.73
N ASP A 40 3.56 -19.31 14.05
CA ASP A 40 4.28 -18.51 13.06
C ASP A 40 3.24 -18.03 12.04
N ILE A 41 2.90 -16.74 12.08
CA ILE A 41 2.06 -16.14 11.06
C ILE A 41 2.80 -16.39 9.74
N PRO A 42 2.21 -17.10 8.76
CA PRO A 42 2.92 -17.47 7.55
C PRO A 42 3.37 -16.18 6.85
N LYS A 43 4.69 -15.98 6.82
CA LYS A 43 5.30 -14.82 6.18
C LYS A 43 5.03 -14.93 4.68
N VAL A 44 4.45 -13.89 4.10
CA VAL A 44 4.24 -13.81 2.66
C VAL A 44 5.61 -13.85 1.97
N SER A 45 5.75 -14.71 0.97
CA SER A 45 7.00 -14.82 0.20
C SER A 45 7.29 -13.50 -0.53
N MET A 46 8.58 -13.20 -0.72
CA MET A 46 9.05 -11.94 -1.31
C MET A 46 8.45 -11.66 -2.69
N VAL A 47 8.30 -12.70 -3.52
CA VAL A 47 7.75 -12.55 -4.88
C VAL A 47 6.27 -12.14 -4.84
N PRO A 48 5.36 -12.89 -4.18
CA PRO A 48 4.00 -12.43 -3.93
C PRO A 48 3.92 -11.04 -3.31
N LEU A 49 4.82 -10.69 -2.37
CA LEU A 49 4.84 -9.38 -1.75
C LEU A 49 5.11 -8.25 -2.76
N VAL A 50 6.09 -8.41 -3.65
CA VAL A 50 6.40 -7.41 -4.68
C VAL A 50 5.21 -7.22 -5.62
N PHE A 51 4.57 -8.30 -6.06
CA PHE A 51 3.39 -8.20 -6.92
C PHE A 51 2.20 -7.56 -6.19
N LEU A 52 2.00 -7.85 -4.91
CA LEU A 52 0.96 -7.22 -4.10
C LEU A 52 1.18 -5.70 -4.01
N ILE A 53 2.40 -5.25 -3.73
CA ILE A 53 2.75 -3.82 -3.71
C ILE A 53 2.55 -3.20 -5.10
N PHE A 54 2.99 -3.89 -6.16
CA PHE A 54 2.82 -3.41 -7.53
C PHE A 54 1.35 -3.19 -7.89
N TYR A 55 0.48 -4.14 -7.59
CA TYR A 55 -0.96 -4.01 -7.89
C TYR A 55 -1.67 -3.01 -6.97
N GLU A 56 -1.23 -2.88 -5.72
CA GLU A 56 -1.76 -1.87 -4.81
C GLU A 56 -1.49 -0.44 -5.32
N VAL A 57 -0.29 -0.19 -5.86
CA VAL A 57 0.10 1.14 -6.34
C VAL A 57 -0.35 1.42 -7.77
N SER A 58 -0.28 0.41 -8.64
CA SER A 58 -0.46 0.62 -10.08
C SER A 58 -1.93 0.62 -10.52
N GLY A 59 -2.86 0.13 -9.69
CA GLY A 59 -4.32 0.15 -9.92
C GLY A 59 -4.83 -0.50 -11.22
N GLY A 60 -3.95 -1.01 -12.07
CA GLY A 60 -4.25 -1.43 -13.44
C GLY A 60 -4.21 -0.25 -14.44
N PRO A 61 -4.05 -0.52 -15.75
CA PRO A 61 -3.94 0.51 -16.80
C PRO A 61 -5.28 1.20 -17.13
N PHE A 62 -6.20 1.27 -16.18
CA PHE A 62 -7.55 1.76 -16.40
C PHE A 62 -7.55 3.26 -16.69
N GLY A 63 -8.20 3.67 -17.79
CA GLY A 63 -8.32 5.08 -18.17
C GLY A 63 -7.10 5.66 -18.91
N ILE A 64 -6.08 4.84 -19.19
CA ILE A 64 -4.98 5.25 -20.06
C ILE A 64 -5.51 5.49 -21.48
N GLU A 65 -6.45 4.68 -21.95
CA GLU A 65 -7.03 4.82 -23.28
C GLU A 65 -7.77 6.16 -23.44
N ASP A 66 -8.52 6.57 -22.42
CA ASP A 66 -9.23 7.85 -22.42
C ASP A 66 -8.26 9.02 -22.29
N SER A 67 -7.19 8.87 -21.50
CA SER A 67 -6.13 9.86 -21.37
C SER A 67 -5.40 10.11 -22.70
N VAL A 68 -5.06 9.03 -23.43
CA VAL A 68 -4.42 9.11 -24.73
C VAL A 68 -5.37 9.67 -25.79
N LYS A 69 -6.65 9.27 -25.78
CA LYS A 69 -7.66 9.82 -26.70
C LYS A 69 -7.87 11.32 -26.51
N ALA A 70 -7.83 11.81 -25.27
CA ALA A 70 -8.07 13.22 -24.96
C ALA A 70 -6.84 14.11 -25.21
N ALA A 71 -5.65 13.67 -24.79
CA ALA A 71 -4.43 14.49 -24.80
C ALA A 71 -3.47 14.19 -25.96
N GLY A 72 -3.65 13.06 -26.64
CA GLY A 72 -2.73 12.53 -27.63
C GLY A 72 -1.57 11.72 -27.02
N PRO A 73 -0.93 10.81 -27.79
CA PRO A 73 0.06 9.88 -27.26
C PRO A 73 1.29 10.55 -26.63
N LEU A 74 1.82 11.60 -27.27
CA LEU A 74 3.02 12.29 -26.80
C LEU A 74 2.79 13.00 -25.47
N LEU A 75 1.64 13.69 -25.33
CA LEU A 75 1.32 14.45 -24.12
C LEU A 75 0.99 13.52 -22.94
N ALA A 76 0.33 12.38 -23.21
CA ALA A 76 0.09 11.35 -22.20
C ALA A 76 1.41 10.78 -21.65
N ILE A 77 2.36 10.41 -22.51
CA ILE A 77 3.67 9.89 -22.08
C ILE A 77 4.43 10.92 -21.24
N VAL A 78 4.48 12.17 -21.70
CA VAL A 78 5.14 13.25 -20.95
C VAL A 78 4.46 13.46 -19.58
N GLY A 79 3.13 13.43 -19.54
CA GLY A 79 2.36 13.52 -18.30
C GLY A 79 2.71 12.41 -17.30
N PHE A 80 2.72 11.15 -17.76
CA PHE A 80 3.09 10.01 -16.93
C PHE A 80 4.54 10.09 -16.43
N LEU A 81 5.49 10.50 -17.28
CA LEU A 81 6.88 10.66 -16.88
C LEU A 81 7.05 11.76 -15.83
N LEU A 82 6.46 12.93 -16.05
CA LEU A 82 6.54 14.03 -15.09
C LEU A 82 5.90 13.66 -13.75
N PHE A 83 4.74 13.01 -13.78
CA PHE A 83 4.07 12.53 -12.57
C PHE A 83 4.93 11.50 -11.82
N ALA A 84 5.49 10.51 -12.52
CA ALA A 84 6.35 9.50 -11.91
C ALA A 84 7.61 10.11 -11.28
N LEU A 85 8.25 11.08 -11.95
CA LEU A 85 9.47 11.71 -11.44
C LEU A 85 9.22 12.65 -10.26
N ILE A 86 8.15 13.45 -10.32
CA ILE A 86 7.88 14.50 -9.31
C ILE A 86 7.20 13.90 -8.07
N TRP A 87 6.35 12.88 -8.25
CA TRP A 87 5.56 12.32 -7.16
C TRP A 87 6.07 10.94 -6.71
N SER A 88 6.10 9.96 -7.62
CA SER A 88 6.35 8.56 -7.23
C SER A 88 7.79 8.31 -6.75
N ILE A 89 8.80 8.93 -7.36
CA ILE A 89 10.20 8.73 -6.94
C ILE A 89 10.44 9.26 -5.52
N PRO A 90 10.11 10.52 -5.19
CA PRO A 90 10.28 11.03 -3.82
C PRO A 90 9.48 10.23 -2.78
N GLU A 91 8.24 9.85 -3.11
CA GLU A 91 7.40 9.04 -2.23
C GLU A 91 8.05 7.67 -1.93
N ALA A 92 8.57 6.99 -2.95
CA ALA A 92 9.24 5.71 -2.80
C ALA A 92 10.52 5.82 -1.96
N LEU A 93 11.32 6.87 -2.16
CA LEU A 93 12.53 7.14 -1.37
C LEU A 93 12.21 7.36 0.11
N ILE A 94 11.22 8.20 0.42
CA ILE A 94 10.80 8.44 1.81
C ILE A 94 10.29 7.16 2.45
N THR A 95 9.47 6.39 1.74
CA THR A 95 8.94 5.09 2.20
C THR A 95 10.08 4.10 2.46
N ALA A 96 11.10 4.06 1.61
CA ALA A 96 12.27 3.19 1.78
C ALA A 96 13.08 3.58 3.02
N GLU A 97 13.41 4.86 3.20
CA GLU A 97 14.15 5.35 4.37
C GLU A 97 13.39 5.04 5.68
N MET A 98 12.09 5.33 5.73
CA MET A 98 11.26 5.05 6.90
C MET A 98 11.10 3.55 7.17
N GLY A 99 10.95 2.74 6.12
CA GLY A 99 10.85 1.29 6.23
C GLY A 99 12.10 0.63 6.80
N THR A 100 13.28 1.23 6.61
CA THR A 100 14.52 0.77 7.26
C THR A 100 14.74 1.34 8.67
N MET A 101 14.12 2.47 8.99
CA MET A 101 14.28 3.16 10.28
C MET A 101 13.51 2.49 11.43
N PHE A 102 12.37 1.86 11.15
CA PHE A 102 11.53 1.21 12.16
C PHE A 102 11.57 -0.32 12.05
N PRO A 103 12.20 -1.06 12.98
CA PRO A 103 12.26 -2.52 12.96
C PRO A 103 10.95 -3.21 13.39
N GLU A 104 9.93 -2.44 13.76
CA GLU A 104 8.61 -2.93 14.13
C GLU A 104 7.63 -2.93 12.94
N ASN A 105 6.69 -3.88 12.90
CA ASN A 105 5.63 -3.98 11.88
C ASN A 105 4.56 -2.87 12.05
N GLY A 106 4.96 -1.60 12.01
CA GLY A 106 4.10 -0.44 12.31
C GLY A 106 3.37 0.16 11.11
N GLY A 107 3.82 -0.09 9.89
CA GLY A 107 3.24 0.47 8.67
C GLY A 107 3.22 2.00 8.62
N TYR A 108 2.52 2.56 7.64
CA TYR A 108 2.50 4.00 7.34
C TYR A 108 1.98 4.88 8.49
N VAL A 109 1.03 4.38 9.30
CA VAL A 109 0.48 5.15 10.43
C VAL A 109 1.53 5.38 11.51
N VAL A 110 2.33 4.35 11.85
CA VAL A 110 3.37 4.46 12.86
C VAL A 110 4.53 5.32 12.35
N TRP A 111 4.92 5.15 11.09
CA TRP A 111 5.98 5.95 10.48
C TRP A 111 5.65 7.45 10.53
N VAL A 112 4.46 7.83 10.10
CA VAL A 112 4.02 9.23 10.09
C VAL A 112 3.77 9.76 11.51
N SER A 113 3.22 8.94 12.40
CA SER A 113 3.04 9.33 13.81
C SER A 113 4.36 9.65 14.49
N SER A 114 5.41 8.87 14.20
CA SER A 114 6.75 9.07 14.75
C SER A 114 7.46 10.28 14.15
N ALA A 115 7.25 10.58 12.86
CA ALA A 115 7.91 11.70 12.18
C ALA A 115 7.22 13.06 12.38
N LEU A 116 5.89 13.10 12.31
CA LEU A 116 5.09 14.34 12.30
C LEU A 116 4.14 14.47 13.50
N GLY A 117 4.02 13.43 14.32
CA GLY A 117 3.19 13.40 15.53
C GLY A 117 1.84 12.66 15.34
N PRO A 118 1.15 12.35 16.46
CA PRO A 118 -0.01 11.44 16.44
C PRO A 118 -1.19 11.91 15.57
N PHE A 119 -1.40 13.22 15.47
CA PHE A 119 -2.49 13.80 14.66
C PHE A 119 -2.32 13.49 13.17
N TRP A 120 -1.11 13.68 12.63
CA TRP A 120 -0.82 13.45 11.23
C TRP A 120 -0.81 11.96 10.88
N GLY A 121 -0.37 11.11 11.81
CA GLY A 121 -0.48 9.66 11.66
C GLY A 121 -1.93 9.20 11.55
N PHE A 122 -2.83 9.71 12.40
CA PHE A 122 -4.26 9.41 12.30
C PHE A 122 -4.84 9.88 10.96
N GLN A 123 -4.50 11.09 10.51
CA GLN A 123 -4.98 11.64 9.24
C GLN A 123 -4.55 10.76 8.05
N GLN A 124 -3.30 10.29 8.03
CA GLN A 124 -2.81 9.37 6.98
C GLN A 124 -3.51 8.01 7.06
N GLY A 125 -3.70 7.47 8.26
CA GLY A 125 -4.47 6.25 8.47
C GLY A 125 -5.90 6.35 7.94
N TRP A 126 -6.59 7.43 8.27
CA TRP A 126 -7.95 7.72 7.82
C TRP A 126 -8.03 7.89 6.30
N ALA A 127 -7.10 8.66 5.70
CA ALA A 127 -7.05 8.88 4.27
C ALA A 127 -6.82 7.56 3.50
N LYS A 128 -5.89 6.72 3.97
CA LYS A 128 -5.64 5.41 3.36
C LYS A 128 -6.82 4.46 3.50
N TRP A 129 -7.49 4.44 4.65
CA TRP A 129 -8.71 3.67 4.84
C TRP A 129 -9.80 4.12 3.87
N LEU A 130 -10.02 5.43 3.73
CA LEU A 130 -11.00 5.99 2.80
C LEU A 130 -10.67 5.64 1.34
N SER A 131 -9.40 5.73 0.94
CA SER A 131 -8.93 5.27 -0.37
C SER A 131 -9.30 3.81 -0.59
N GLY A 132 -9.00 2.93 0.38
CA GLY A 132 -9.35 1.51 0.28
C GLY A 132 -10.86 1.26 0.15
N VAL A 133 -11.71 2.04 0.80
CA VAL A 133 -13.18 1.94 0.64
C VAL A 133 -13.61 2.35 -0.78
N ILE A 134 -13.03 3.42 -1.31
CA ILE A 134 -13.30 3.90 -2.68
C ILE A 134 -12.83 2.85 -3.70
N ASP A 135 -11.62 2.34 -3.55
CA ASP A 135 -11.01 1.35 -4.43
C ASP A 135 -11.83 0.05 -4.48
N ASN A 136 -12.29 -0.43 -3.32
CA ASN A 136 -13.15 -1.62 -3.23
C ASN A 136 -14.51 -1.43 -3.92
N ALA A 137 -15.01 -0.19 -4.03
CA ALA A 137 -16.23 0.12 -4.77
C ALA A 137 -15.96 0.35 -6.26
N LEU A 138 -14.80 0.91 -6.61
CA LEU A 138 -14.45 1.30 -7.97
C LEU A 138 -14.02 0.09 -8.83
N TYR A 139 -13.08 -0.73 -8.34
CA TYR A 139 -12.46 -1.79 -9.15
C TYR A 139 -13.44 -2.84 -9.67
N PRO A 140 -14.41 -3.36 -8.89
CA PRO A 140 -15.39 -4.33 -9.41
C PRO A 140 -16.26 -3.74 -10.52
N VAL A 141 -16.60 -2.45 -10.41
CA VAL A 141 -17.41 -1.75 -11.40
C VAL A 141 -16.61 -1.53 -12.68
N LEU A 142 -15.37 -1.05 -12.58
CA LEU A 142 -14.47 -0.86 -13.72
C LEU A 142 -14.21 -2.19 -14.45
N PHE A 143 -13.93 -3.26 -13.72
CA PHE A 143 -13.73 -4.58 -14.32
C PHE A 143 -14.93 -5.01 -15.17
N LEU A 144 -16.16 -4.81 -14.66
CA LEU A 144 -17.37 -5.13 -15.40
C LEU A 144 -17.60 -4.21 -16.60
N ASP A 145 -17.15 -2.96 -16.54
CA ASP A 145 -17.21 -2.04 -17.68
C ASP A 145 -16.29 -2.50 -18.83
N TYR A 146 -15.13 -3.08 -18.54
CA TYR A 146 -14.30 -3.73 -19.56
C TYR A 146 -14.95 -5.01 -20.09
N VAL A 147 -15.51 -5.86 -19.21
CA VAL A 147 -16.18 -7.11 -19.62
C VAL A 147 -17.44 -6.85 -20.45
N LYS A 148 -18.14 -5.73 -20.23
CA LYS A 148 -19.29 -5.31 -21.04
C LYS A 148 -18.98 -5.25 -22.53
N SER A 149 -17.76 -4.88 -22.90
CA SER A 149 -17.33 -4.86 -24.31
C SER A 149 -17.31 -6.26 -24.94
N SER A 150 -17.11 -7.31 -24.14
CA SER A 150 -17.07 -8.70 -24.60
C SER A 150 -18.42 -9.42 -24.45
N VAL A 151 -19.20 -9.07 -23.42
CA VAL A 151 -20.51 -9.67 -23.12
C VAL A 151 -21.56 -8.55 -22.94
N PRO A 152 -22.28 -8.18 -24.01
CA PRO A 152 -23.27 -7.09 -23.99
C PRO A 152 -24.44 -7.33 -23.01
N ALA A 153 -24.68 -8.59 -22.61
CA ALA A 153 -25.72 -8.96 -21.65
C ALA A 153 -25.51 -8.37 -20.24
N LEU A 154 -24.31 -7.85 -19.95
CA LEU A 154 -23.96 -7.13 -18.71
C LEU A 154 -24.16 -5.61 -18.83
N GLY A 155 -24.76 -5.14 -19.93
CA GLY A 155 -24.80 -3.72 -20.31
C GLY A 155 -25.63 -2.80 -19.41
N GLY A 156 -26.60 -3.32 -18.64
CA GLY A 156 -27.42 -2.54 -17.72
C GLY A 156 -28.47 -3.34 -16.94
N GLY A 157 -29.07 -2.71 -15.92
CA GLY A 157 -30.16 -3.26 -15.10
C GLY A 157 -29.73 -4.24 -14.01
N LEU A 158 -30.68 -5.08 -13.57
CA LEU A 158 -30.47 -6.14 -12.58
C LEU A 158 -29.26 -7.07 -12.85
N PRO A 159 -28.95 -7.52 -14.08
CA PRO A 159 -27.81 -8.41 -14.30
C PRO A 159 -26.46 -7.74 -14.00
N ARG A 160 -26.33 -6.41 -14.22
CA ARG A 160 -25.12 -5.66 -13.84
C ARG A 160 -24.97 -5.62 -12.32
N THR A 161 -26.04 -5.29 -11.60
CA THR A 161 -26.02 -5.24 -10.12
C THR A 161 -25.71 -6.61 -9.51
N LEU A 162 -26.29 -7.68 -10.05
CA LEU A 162 -25.99 -9.05 -9.61
C LEU A 162 -24.55 -9.44 -9.93
N ALA A 163 -24.03 -9.09 -11.10
CA ALA A 163 -22.64 -9.37 -11.46
C ALA A 163 -21.64 -8.63 -10.54
N VAL A 164 -21.88 -7.35 -10.24
CA VAL A 164 -21.08 -6.59 -9.26
C VAL A 164 -21.12 -7.29 -7.91
N LEU A 165 -22.31 -7.65 -7.43
CA LEU A 165 -22.49 -8.27 -6.13
C LEU A 165 -21.79 -9.65 -6.04
N ILE A 166 -21.96 -10.49 -7.05
CA ILE A 166 -21.31 -11.80 -7.13
C ILE A 166 -19.79 -11.63 -7.15
N LEU A 167 -19.27 -10.69 -7.96
CA LEU A 167 -17.84 -10.40 -8.04
C LEU A 167 -17.31 -9.92 -6.69
N THR A 168 -17.98 -8.97 -6.03
CA THR A 168 -17.56 -8.45 -4.72
C THR A 168 -17.57 -9.55 -3.66
N VAL A 169 -18.60 -10.42 -3.63
CA VAL A 169 -18.66 -11.55 -2.69
C VAL A 169 -17.53 -12.55 -2.96
N ALA A 170 -17.25 -12.86 -4.22
CA ALA A 170 -16.15 -13.76 -4.60
C ALA A 170 -14.78 -13.19 -4.19
N LEU A 171 -14.54 -11.90 -4.45
CA LEU A 171 -13.31 -11.21 -4.03
C LEU A 171 -13.18 -11.17 -2.51
N THR A 172 -14.28 -10.90 -1.81
CA THR A 172 -14.32 -10.91 -0.35
C THR A 172 -13.97 -12.30 0.19
N TYR A 173 -14.56 -13.35 -0.38
CA TYR A 173 -14.24 -14.73 -0.01
C TYR A 173 -12.76 -15.06 -0.23
N MET A 174 -12.17 -14.62 -1.35
CA MET A 174 -10.74 -14.81 -1.62
C MET A 174 -9.86 -14.07 -0.60
N ASN A 175 -10.23 -12.85 -0.21
CA ASN A 175 -9.55 -12.11 0.85
C ASN A 175 -9.61 -12.84 2.20
N TYR A 176 -10.74 -13.48 2.54
CA TYR A 176 -10.86 -14.29 3.74
C TYR A 176 -9.97 -15.54 3.74
N ARG A 177 -9.66 -16.11 2.58
CA ARG A 177 -8.79 -17.29 2.46
C ARG A 177 -7.31 -16.99 2.73
N GLY A 178 -6.94 -15.70 2.77
CA GLY A 178 -5.64 -15.24 3.22
C GLY A 178 -4.77 -14.64 2.12
N LEU A 179 -3.91 -13.70 2.54
CA LEU A 179 -3.06 -12.89 1.66
C LEU A 179 -2.08 -13.72 0.83
N THR A 180 -1.66 -14.90 1.29
CA THR A 180 -0.77 -15.78 0.53
C THR A 180 -1.41 -16.24 -0.77
N ILE A 181 -2.70 -16.56 -0.77
CA ILE A 181 -3.42 -17.01 -1.98
C ILE A 181 -3.58 -15.82 -2.94
N VAL A 182 -3.97 -14.66 -2.41
CA VAL A 182 -4.11 -13.42 -3.19
C VAL A 182 -2.79 -13.06 -3.87
N GLY A 183 -1.67 -13.17 -3.15
CA GLY A 183 -0.35 -12.90 -3.71
C GLY A 183 0.05 -13.84 -4.85
N TRP A 184 -0.26 -15.15 -4.76
CA TRP A 184 -0.01 -16.08 -5.87
C TRP A 184 -0.93 -15.83 -7.07
N VAL A 185 -2.19 -15.45 -6.84
CA VAL A 185 -3.11 -15.04 -7.90
C VAL A 185 -2.59 -13.78 -8.61
N ALA A 186 -2.06 -12.82 -7.86
CA ALA A 186 -1.43 -11.62 -8.40
C ALA A 186 -0.24 -11.95 -9.29
N VAL A 187 0.67 -12.85 -8.86
CA VAL A 187 1.79 -13.31 -9.69
C VAL A 187 1.29 -13.93 -10.99
N PHE A 188 0.28 -14.81 -10.91
CA PHE A 188 -0.31 -15.45 -12.09
C PHE A 188 -0.90 -14.41 -13.05
N LEU A 189 -1.67 -13.45 -12.55
CA LEU A 189 -2.24 -12.35 -13.33
C LEU A 189 -1.15 -11.50 -13.99
N GLY A 190 -0.05 -11.24 -13.28
CA GLY A 190 1.08 -10.47 -13.80
C GLY A 190 1.74 -11.17 -14.97
N VAL A 191 2.07 -12.46 -14.81
CA VAL A 191 2.63 -13.28 -15.89
C VAL A 191 1.65 -13.36 -17.07
N PHE A 192 0.36 -13.59 -16.81
CA PHE A 192 -0.67 -13.64 -17.84
C PHE A 192 -0.80 -12.32 -18.61
N SER A 193 -0.73 -11.18 -17.94
CA SER A 193 -0.80 -9.86 -18.59
C SER A 193 0.43 -9.53 -19.45
N LEU A 194 1.58 -10.15 -19.17
CA LEU A 194 2.79 -9.97 -19.95
C LEU A 194 2.85 -10.87 -21.19
N LEU A 195 2.09 -11.97 -21.22
CA LEU A 195 2.02 -12.88 -22.37
C LEU A 195 1.82 -12.19 -23.73
N PRO A 196 0.84 -11.28 -23.94
CA PRO A 196 0.64 -10.64 -25.24
C PRO A 196 1.89 -9.88 -25.71
N PHE A 197 2.60 -9.19 -24.81
CA PHE A 197 3.84 -8.49 -25.16
C PHE A 197 4.96 -9.43 -25.60
N PHE A 198 5.02 -10.63 -25.03
CA PHE A 198 5.97 -11.65 -25.46
C PHE A 198 5.59 -12.27 -26.81
N CYS A 199 4.30 -12.53 -27.04
CA CYS A 199 3.82 -13.04 -28.32
C CYS A 199 4.06 -12.02 -29.45
N ASP A 200 3.58 -10.78 -29.30
CA ASP A 200 3.79 -9.72 -30.29
C ASP A 200 5.28 -9.43 -30.51
N GLY A 201 6.10 -9.50 -29.45
CA GLY A 201 7.55 -9.35 -29.56
C GLY A 201 8.25 -10.49 -30.32
N ILE A 202 7.76 -11.73 -30.16
CA ILE A 202 8.28 -12.91 -30.87
C ILE A 202 7.82 -12.92 -32.33
N ASP A 203 6.57 -12.54 -32.62
CA ASP A 203 6.06 -12.43 -33.99
C ASP A 203 6.78 -11.32 -34.77
N CYS A 204 7.20 -10.24 -34.09
CA CYS A 204 8.04 -9.20 -34.67
C CYS A 204 9.47 -9.74 -34.96
N TYR A 205 10.04 -10.55 -34.08
CA TYR A 205 11.35 -11.20 -34.31
C TYR A 205 11.32 -12.27 -35.41
N SER A 206 10.16 -12.88 -35.70
CA SER A 206 10.01 -13.87 -36.76
C SER A 206 9.65 -13.26 -38.12
N SER A 207 9.36 -11.95 -38.20
CA SER A 207 9.05 -11.23 -39.44
C SER A 207 10.22 -10.42 -40.01
N ASP A 208 11.38 -10.40 -39.33
CA ASP A 208 12.67 -9.92 -39.84
C ASP A 208 13.55 -11.09 -40.30
#